data_AF-A0A243V7M2-F1
#
_entry.id   AF-A0A243V7M2-F1
#
_cell.length_a   1.000
_cell.length_b   1.000
_cell.length_c   1.000
_cell.angle_alpha   90.00
_cell.angle_beta   90.00
_cell.angle_gamma   90.00
#
_symmetry.space_group_name_H-M   'P 1'
#
loop_
_entity.id
_entity.type
_entity.pdbx_description
1 polymer ?
#
loop_
_entity_poly.entity_id
_entity_poly.type
_entity_poly.pdbx_seq_one_letter_code
_entity_poly.pdbx_strand_id
1 'polypeptide(L)'
;MGAAYLNILETGPLAGIEDPKVLQYALVVSYANGAGALLRTFSSDRKKAISKINDLDADEFLDHVARNHPAPQAPRYIYKLEQALDAM
;
A
#
# COMPACT_ATOMS: atom_id res chain seq x y z
N MET A 1 3.64 -10.23 17.30
CA MET A 1 3.93 -8.80 17.05
C MET A 1 3.52 -8.31 15.65
N GLY A 2 3.27 -9.18 14.66
CA GLY A 2 2.87 -8.75 13.29
C GLY A 2 1.42 -8.26 13.14
N ALA A 3 0.44 -8.96 13.71
CA ALA A 3 -0.99 -8.61 13.52
C ALA A 3 -1.41 -7.27 14.15
N ALA A 4 -0.79 -6.88 15.27
CA ALA A 4 -1.11 -5.61 15.94
C ALA A 4 -0.63 -4.38 15.15
N TYR A 5 0.54 -4.48 14.49
CA TYR A 5 1.06 -3.39 13.67
C TYR A 5 0.29 -3.22 12.36
N LEU A 6 -0.19 -4.32 11.78
CA LEU A 6 -1.11 -4.29 10.64
C LEU A 6 -2.42 -3.60 11.01
N ASN A 7 -2.99 -3.93 12.18
CA ASN A 7 -4.20 -3.29 12.68
C ASN A 7 -4.00 -1.78 12.94
N ILE A 8 -2.82 -1.35 13.43
CA ILE A 8 -2.50 0.08 13.59
C ILE A 8 -2.37 0.80 12.23
N LEU A 9 -1.78 0.16 11.23
CA LEU A 9 -1.65 0.74 9.89
C LEU A 9 -3.02 0.86 9.19
N GLU A 10 -3.85 -0.17 9.34
CA GLU A 10 -5.22 -0.26 8.81
C GLU A 10 -6.17 0.74 9.48
N THR A 11 -6.11 0.88 10.81
CA THR A 11 -6.97 1.81 11.56
C THR A 11 -6.43 3.25 11.63
N GLY A 12 -5.18 3.47 11.24
CA GLY A 12 -4.52 4.77 11.28
C GLY A 12 -4.32 5.39 9.88
N PRO A 13 -3.09 5.37 9.34
CA PRO A 13 -2.76 6.09 8.11
C PRO A 13 -3.50 5.56 6.87
N LEU A 14 -3.73 4.25 6.77
CA LEU A 14 -4.38 3.61 5.62
C LEU A 14 -5.90 3.47 5.77
N ALA A 15 -6.48 3.95 6.89
CA ALA A 15 -7.92 3.84 7.10
C ALA A 15 -8.70 4.59 6.02
N GLY A 16 -9.64 3.88 5.37
CA GLY A 16 -10.46 4.40 4.28
C GLY A 16 -10.10 3.86 2.90
N ILE A 17 -9.09 2.99 2.77
CA ILE A 17 -8.92 2.19 1.55
C ILE A 17 -10.06 1.18 1.46
N GLU A 18 -10.80 1.20 0.34
CA GLU A 18 -12.02 0.41 0.17
C GLU A 18 -11.74 -0.97 -0.43
N ASP A 19 -10.83 -1.06 -1.39
CA ASP A 19 -10.48 -2.32 -2.04
C ASP A 19 -9.56 -3.17 -1.13
N PRO A 20 -9.96 -4.41 -0.75
CA PRO A 20 -9.17 -5.26 0.13
C PRO A 20 -7.81 -5.67 -0.46
N LYS A 21 -7.71 -5.83 -1.78
CA LYS A 21 -6.47 -6.20 -2.47
C LYS A 21 -5.51 -5.01 -2.50
N VAL A 22 -6.02 -3.82 -2.81
CA VAL A 22 -5.24 -2.57 -2.72
C VAL A 22 -4.78 -2.33 -1.28
N LEU A 23 -5.63 -2.57 -0.28
CA LEU A 23 -5.27 -2.47 1.13
C LEU A 23 -4.11 -3.41 1.49
N GLN A 24 -4.13 -4.67 1.02
CA GLN A 24 -3.02 -5.60 1.23
C GLN A 24 -1.71 -5.08 0.63
N TYR A 25 -1.74 -4.54 -0.59
CA TYR A 25 -0.55 -3.97 -1.24
C TYR A 25 -0.04 -2.74 -0.48
N ALA A 26 -0.95 -1.85 -0.11
CA ALA A 26 -0.63 -0.68 0.69
C ALA A 26 -0.03 -1.06 2.04
N LEU A 27 -0.56 -2.08 2.73
CA LEU A 27 -0.02 -2.58 4.00
C LEU A 27 1.41 -3.12 3.83
N VAL A 28 1.66 -3.95 2.82
CA VAL A 28 2.97 -4.55 2.58
C VAL A 28 4.02 -3.48 2.23
N VAL A 29 3.67 -2.53 1.37
CA VAL A 29 4.57 -1.41 1.02
C VAL A 29 4.81 -0.50 2.22
N SER A 30 3.75 -0.20 2.99
CA SER A 30 3.82 0.63 4.19
C SER A 30 4.59 -0.01 5.32
N TYR A 31 4.54 -1.35 5.44
CA TYR A 31 5.30 -2.08 6.44
C TYR A 31 6.81 -1.93 6.20
N ALA A 32 7.24 -2.01 4.94
CA ALA A 32 8.65 -1.91 4.57
C ALA A 32 9.17 -0.46 4.47
N ASN A 33 8.35 0.49 4.01
CA ASN A 33 8.81 1.85 3.67
C ASN A 33 8.10 2.97 4.47
N GLY A 34 7.14 2.61 5.32
CA GLY A 34 6.32 3.54 6.09
C GLY A 34 5.10 4.07 5.32
N ALA A 35 3.92 4.04 5.96
CA ALA A 35 2.67 4.49 5.33
C ALA A 35 2.69 5.96 4.91
N GLY A 36 3.37 6.83 5.66
CA GLY A 36 3.50 8.23 5.30
C GLY A 36 4.33 8.45 4.02
N ALA A 37 5.29 7.58 3.71
CA ALA A 37 6.04 7.67 2.46
C ALA A 37 5.18 7.25 1.27
N LEU A 38 4.42 6.17 1.43
CA LEU A 38 3.44 5.70 0.43
C LEU A 38 2.38 6.77 0.12
N LEU A 39 1.68 7.28 1.14
CA LEU A 39 0.60 8.26 0.92
C LEU A 39 1.09 9.53 0.22
N ARG A 40 2.32 9.98 0.52
CA ARG A 40 2.94 11.15 -0.11
C ARG A 40 3.21 10.99 -1.61
N THR A 41 3.25 9.76 -2.15
CA THR A 41 3.36 9.56 -3.61
C THR A 41 2.03 9.88 -4.32
N PHE A 42 0.91 9.85 -3.60
CA PHE A 42 -0.42 10.19 -4.12
C PHE A 42 -0.79 11.64 -3.83
N SER A 43 -0.61 12.09 -2.57
CA SER A 43 -0.86 13.46 -2.13
C SER A 43 -0.21 13.75 -0.78
N SER A 44 0.09 15.02 -0.52
CA SER A 44 0.49 15.49 0.81
C SER A 44 -0.66 15.49 1.82
N ASP A 45 -1.91 15.58 1.34
CA ASP A 45 -3.12 15.46 2.15
C ASP A 45 -3.58 13.99 2.21
N ARG A 46 -3.66 13.44 3.42
CA ARG A 46 -4.08 12.05 3.65
C ARG A 46 -5.43 11.73 3.03
N LYS A 47 -6.45 12.59 3.18
CA LYS A 47 -7.80 12.30 2.65
C LYS A 47 -7.77 12.26 1.12
N LYS A 48 -7.03 13.17 0.49
CA LYS A 48 -6.86 13.17 -0.97
C LYS A 48 -6.04 11.98 -1.45
N ALA A 49 -5.02 11.56 -0.70
CA ALA A 49 -4.23 10.37 -1.01
C ALA A 49 -5.11 9.12 -0.98
N ILE A 50 -5.93 8.93 0.05
CA ILE A 50 -6.85 7.81 0.16
C ILE A 50 -7.90 7.82 -0.96
N SER A 51 -8.49 8.97 -1.27
CA SER A 51 -9.42 9.10 -2.40
C SER A 51 -8.78 8.66 -3.71
N LYS A 52 -7.56 9.13 -3.99
CA LYS A 52 -6.82 8.73 -5.19
C LYS A 52 -6.48 7.24 -5.21
N ILE A 53 -6.23 6.62 -4.06
CA ILE A 53 -5.97 5.19 -3.96
C ILE A 53 -7.24 4.39 -4.27
N ASN A 54 -8.40 4.85 -3.79
CA ASN A 54 -9.69 4.20 -4.08
C ASN A 54 -10.14 4.36 -5.54
N ASP A 55 -9.59 5.33 -6.26
CA ASP A 55 -9.84 5.52 -7.69
C ASP A 55 -9.01 4.55 -8.56
N LEU A 56 -8.11 3.74 -7.97
CA LEU A 56 -7.24 2.79 -8.67
C LEU A 56 -7.64 1.35 -8.40
N ASP A 57 -7.47 0.50 -9.41
CA ASP A 57 -7.44 -0.95 -9.19
C ASP A 57 -6.07 -1.44 -8.63
N ALA A 58 -5.99 -2.73 -8.32
CA ALA A 58 -4.79 -3.32 -7.72
C ALA A 58 -3.55 -3.27 -8.65
N ASP A 59 -3.75 -3.40 -9.96
CA ASP A 59 -2.68 -3.38 -10.96
C ASP A 59 -2.20 -1.94 -11.18
N GLU A 60 -3.12 -0.98 -11.27
CA GLU A 60 -2.84 0.44 -11.34
C GLU A 60 -2.13 0.95 -10.08
N PHE A 61 -2.52 0.45 -8.90
CA PHE A 61 -1.82 0.75 -7.65
C PHE A 61 -0.37 0.24 -7.68
N LEU A 62 -0.16 -1.01 -8.11
CA LEU A 62 1.18 -1.59 -8.27
C LEU A 62 2.02 -0.76 -9.25
N ASP A 63 1.47 -0.41 -10.40
CA ASP A 63 2.12 0.39 -11.42
C ASP A 63 2.49 1.79 -10.88
N HIS A 64 1.58 2.43 -10.13
CA HIS A 64 1.85 3.71 -9.50
C HIS A 64 3.00 3.61 -8.49
N VAL A 65 3.00 2.58 -7.64
CA VAL A 65 4.09 2.35 -6.67
C VAL A 65 5.41 2.10 -7.39
N ALA A 66 5.42 1.32 -8.47
CA ALA A 66 6.62 1.04 -9.24
C ALA A 66 7.23 2.29 -9.89
N ARG A 67 6.39 3.22 -10.36
CA ARG A 67 6.83 4.43 -11.06
C ARG A 67 7.16 5.60 -10.13
N ASN A 68 6.41 5.75 -9.03
CA ASN A 68 6.43 6.97 -8.22
C ASN A 68 7.04 6.78 -6.83
N HIS A 69 7.20 5.54 -6.34
CA HIS A 69 7.74 5.32 -5.01
C HIS A 69 9.26 5.55 -5.00
N PRO A 70 9.81 6.37 -4.08
CA PRO A 70 11.26 6.68 -4.03
C PRO A 70 12.14 5.46 -3.68
N ALA A 71 11.52 4.34 -3.32
CA ALA A 71 12.19 3.13 -2.87
C ALA A 71 12.03 2.07 -3.96
N PRO A 72 13.09 1.73 -4.72
CA PRO A 72 12.99 0.78 -5.83
C PRO A 72 12.60 -0.63 -5.38
N GLN A 73 12.78 -0.95 -4.09
CA GLN A 73 12.34 -2.20 -3.49
C GLN A 73 10.83 -2.26 -3.19
N ALA A 74 10.12 -1.13 -3.15
CA ALA A 74 8.69 -1.09 -2.81
C ALA A 74 7.81 -2.02 -3.68
N PRO A 75 7.85 -1.95 -5.03
CA PRO A 75 7.07 -2.86 -5.87
C PRO A 75 7.47 -4.33 -5.71
N ARG A 76 8.73 -4.61 -5.36
CA ARG A 76 9.22 -5.98 -5.15
C ARG A 76 8.54 -6.66 -3.94
N TYR A 77 8.11 -5.89 -2.95
CA TYR A 77 7.37 -6.47 -1.82
C TYR A 77 5.97 -6.90 -2.22
N ILE A 78 5.31 -6.17 -3.13
CA ILE A 78 4.01 -6.57 -3.69
C ILE A 78 4.19 -7.88 -4.48
N TYR A 79 5.19 -7.93 -5.37
CA TYR A 79 5.49 -9.16 -6.12
C TYR A 79 5.75 -10.38 -5.22
N LYS A 80 6.50 -10.19 -4.12
CA LYS A 80 6.73 -11.27 -3.15
C LYS A 80 5.45 -11.71 -2.44
N LEU A 81 4.52 -10.79 -2.19
CA LEU A 81 3.22 -11.13 -1.61
C LEU A 81 2.39 -11.96 -2.58
N GLU A 82 2.29 -11.55 -3.85
CA GLU A 82 1.58 -12.32 -4.88
C GLU A 82 2.13 -13.74 -5.00
N GLN A 83 3.45 -13.88 -5.13
CA GLN A 83 4.09 -15.19 -5.18
C GLN A 83 3.83 -16.04 -3.93
N ALA A 84 3.68 -15.42 -2.75
CA ALA A 84 3.38 -16.14 -1.52
C ALA A 84 1.90 -16.56 -1.45
N LEU A 85 0.99 -15.77 -2.01
CA LEU A 85 -0.44 -16.09 -2.10
C LEU A 85 -0.69 -17.21 -3.13
N ASP A 86 0.00 -17.19 -4.27
CA ASP A 86 -0.13 -18.21 -5.33
C ASP A 86 0.44 -19.57 -4.92
N ALA A 87 1.33 -19.60 -3.91
CA ALA A 87 1.96 -20.82 -3.39
C ALA A 87 1.18 -21.50 -2.25
N MET A 88 0.04 -20.94 -1.84
CA MET A 88 -0.88 -21.50 -0.83
C MET A 88 -2.02 -22.28 -1.47
#